data_AF-A0A2L0UDL7-F1
#
_entry.id   AF-A0A2L0UDL7-F1
#
_cell.length_a   1.000
_cell.length_b   1.000
_cell.length_c   1.000
_cell.angle_alpha   90.00
_cell.angle_beta   90.00
_cell.angle_gamma   90.00
#
_symmetry.space_group_name_H-M   'P 1'
#
loop_
_entity.id
_entity.type
_entity.pdbx_description
1 polymer ?
#
loop_
_entity_poly.entity_id
_entity_poly.type
_entity_poly.pdbx_seq_one_letter_code
_entity_poly.pdbx_strand_id
1 'polypeptide(L)'
;ALGPQVILLIVACVAGSFYTTQWVGRRLGLSRAGALLMAAGFSICGASAVAGMQGIVDADDDEVASAVAMVTLYGSLMILVLPLLNAVLGLDATEFGIWSGLAVHEVAQVVAVASTAGATALAAATVVKLGRVLMLAPVAAVASIGERRRATAAAAAGTEGTDDGRLSLRPGTPLVPLFVVGFLAMVLVRSLGVLPGPVLDAGRTLTTILLAAGMFGLGAGIDVRRLLRTGGRFAAVGAVSTLFLAGVSLLGVLALA
;
A
#
# COMPACT_ATOMS: atom_id res chain seq x y z
N ALA A 1 -1.41 22.46 8.25
CA ALA A 1 -1.59 21.04 8.64
C ALA A 1 -2.92 20.58 8.08
N LEU A 2 -3.01 19.38 7.49
CA LEU A 2 -4.17 18.89 6.72
C LEU A 2 -5.44 18.61 7.57
N GLY A 3 -5.44 18.96 8.86
CA GLY A 3 -6.60 18.85 9.75
C GLY A 3 -6.97 17.41 10.16
N PRO A 4 -7.76 17.24 11.23
CA PRO A 4 -8.29 15.94 11.65
C PRO A 4 -9.17 15.28 10.58
N GLN A 5 -9.78 16.06 9.69
CA GLN A 5 -10.66 15.57 8.63
C GLN A 5 -9.89 14.69 7.62
N VAL A 6 -8.69 15.09 7.22
CA VAL A 6 -7.87 14.30 6.29
C VAL A 6 -7.38 13.00 6.94
N ILE A 7 -7.12 13.00 8.25
CA ILE A 7 -6.78 11.77 8.98
C ILE A 7 -7.97 10.80 8.97
N LEU A 8 -9.18 11.30 9.25
CA LEU A 8 -10.39 10.48 9.19
C LEU A 8 -10.61 9.91 7.79
N LEU A 9 -10.41 10.73 6.76
CA LEU A 9 -10.50 10.29 5.37
C LEU A 9 -9.47 9.20 5.04
N ILE A 10 -8.21 9.36 5.48
CA ILE A 10 -7.17 8.33 5.35
C ILE A 10 -7.63 7.01 5.98
N VAL A 11 -8.10 7.04 7.22
CA VAL A 11 -8.57 5.84 7.94
C VAL A 11 -9.74 5.20 7.20
N ALA A 12 -10.72 6.00 6.77
CA ALA A 12 -11.89 5.51 6.04
C ALA A 12 -11.52 4.88 4.69
N CYS A 13 -10.64 5.53 3.91
CA CYS A 13 -10.15 5.01 2.64
C CYS A 13 -9.35 3.71 2.82
N VAL A 14 -8.45 3.66 3.81
CA VAL A 14 -7.65 2.45 4.10
C VAL A 14 -8.58 1.32 4.51
N ALA A 15 -9.47 1.54 5.49
CA ALA A 15 -10.39 0.50 5.96
C ALA A 15 -11.33 0.04 4.83
N GLY A 16 -11.98 0.98 4.15
CA GLY A 16 -12.91 0.69 3.05
C GLY A 16 -12.24 -0.09 1.92
N SER A 17 -11.07 0.36 1.46
CA SER A 17 -10.32 -0.33 0.41
C SER A 17 -9.84 -1.70 0.89
N PHE A 18 -9.30 -1.81 2.10
CA PHE A 18 -8.81 -3.08 2.63
C PHE A 18 -9.93 -4.14 2.68
N TYR A 19 -11.09 -3.80 3.25
CA TYR A 19 -12.21 -4.74 3.34
C TYR A 19 -12.81 -5.05 1.96
N THR A 20 -12.95 -4.05 1.10
CA THR A 20 -13.48 -4.23 -0.25
C THR A 20 -12.58 -5.14 -1.07
N THR A 21 -11.27 -4.89 -1.08
CA THR A 21 -10.30 -5.70 -1.81
C THR A 21 -10.29 -7.14 -1.29
N GLN A 22 -10.32 -7.36 0.03
CA GLN A 22 -10.43 -8.71 0.56
C GLN A 22 -11.73 -9.40 0.14
N TRP A 23 -12.86 -8.72 0.25
CA TRP A 23 -14.16 -9.27 -0.11
C TRP A 23 -14.24 -9.63 -1.59
N VAL A 24 -13.84 -8.70 -2.48
CA VAL A 24 -13.79 -8.92 -3.93
C VAL A 24 -12.81 -10.06 -4.27
N GLY A 25 -11.62 -10.07 -3.67
CA GLY A 25 -10.62 -11.11 -3.87
C GLY A 25 -11.15 -12.50 -3.55
N ARG A 26 -11.84 -12.64 -2.41
CA ARG A 26 -12.46 -13.91 -2.00
C ARG A 26 -13.60 -14.32 -2.95
N ARG A 27 -14.40 -13.37 -3.43
CA ARG A 27 -15.49 -13.63 -4.40
C ARG A 27 -14.97 -14.04 -5.78
N LEU A 28 -13.84 -13.49 -6.21
CA LEU A 28 -13.20 -13.82 -7.48
C LEU A 28 -12.29 -15.06 -7.40
N GLY A 29 -12.30 -15.76 -6.25
CA GLY A 29 -11.61 -17.03 -6.08
C GLY A 29 -10.11 -16.92 -5.80
N LEU A 30 -9.65 -15.80 -5.24
CA LEU A 30 -8.31 -15.74 -4.63
C LEU A 30 -8.28 -16.54 -3.32
N SER A 31 -7.11 -17.08 -2.99
CA SER A 31 -6.88 -17.63 -1.66
C SER A 31 -7.05 -16.54 -0.60
N ARG A 32 -7.12 -16.95 0.68
CA ARG A 32 -7.19 -15.96 1.78
C ARG A 32 -5.90 -15.13 1.84
N ALA A 33 -4.75 -15.78 1.63
CA ALA A 33 -3.46 -15.13 1.68
C ALA A 33 -3.34 -14.13 0.52
N GLY A 34 -3.56 -14.55 -0.73
CA GLY A 34 -3.58 -13.67 -1.89
C GLY A 34 -4.55 -12.50 -1.78
N ALA A 35 -5.78 -12.70 -1.27
CA ALA A 35 -6.74 -11.62 -1.06
C ALA A 35 -6.27 -10.60 -0.01
N LEU A 36 -5.63 -11.06 1.06
CA LEU A 36 -5.10 -10.23 2.13
C LEU A 36 -3.85 -9.45 1.68
N LEU A 37 -2.97 -10.07 0.90
CA LEU A 37 -1.83 -9.41 0.25
C LEU A 37 -2.29 -8.29 -0.69
N MET A 38 -3.27 -8.58 -1.56
CA MET A 38 -3.87 -7.58 -2.44
C MET A 38 -4.48 -6.43 -1.65
N ALA A 39 -5.23 -6.73 -0.59
CA ALA A 39 -5.84 -5.71 0.25
C ALA A 39 -4.80 -4.82 0.93
N ALA A 40 -3.74 -5.40 1.49
CA ALA A 40 -2.67 -4.64 2.12
C ALA A 40 -1.92 -3.76 1.11
N GLY A 41 -1.56 -4.33 -0.05
CA GLY A 41 -0.85 -3.61 -1.10
C GLY A 41 -1.63 -2.41 -1.63
N PHE A 42 -2.91 -2.60 -1.98
CA PHE A 42 -3.72 -1.55 -2.60
C PHE A 42 -4.17 -0.46 -1.62
N SER A 43 -4.43 -0.81 -0.36
CA SER A 43 -4.97 0.12 0.63
C SER A 43 -3.92 0.94 1.39
N ILE A 44 -2.66 0.48 1.51
CA ILE A 44 -1.64 1.12 2.36
C ILE A 44 -0.53 1.77 1.50
N CYS A 45 0.52 1.01 1.19
CA CYS A 45 1.75 1.53 0.59
C CYS A 45 2.42 0.58 -0.42
N GLY A 46 1.60 -0.25 -1.09
CA GLY A 46 2.05 -1.03 -2.23
C GLY A 46 2.92 -2.24 -1.86
N ALA A 47 4.02 -2.44 -2.57
CA ALA A 47 4.87 -3.62 -2.46
C ALA A 47 5.44 -3.82 -1.05
N SER A 48 5.76 -2.73 -0.35
CA SER A 48 6.23 -2.77 1.05
C SER A 48 5.18 -3.32 2.02
N ALA A 49 3.90 -3.04 1.79
CA ALA A 49 2.81 -3.62 2.57
C ALA A 49 2.64 -5.12 2.25
N VAL A 50 2.76 -5.51 0.97
CA VAL A 50 2.73 -6.93 0.57
C VAL A 50 3.86 -7.70 1.27
N ALA A 51 5.10 -7.20 1.22
CA ALA A 51 6.24 -7.81 1.88
C ALA A 51 6.09 -7.88 3.41
N GLY A 52 5.54 -6.83 4.02
CA GLY A 52 5.24 -6.82 5.46
C GLY A 52 4.17 -7.84 5.86
N MET A 53 3.18 -8.09 5.01
CA MET A 53 2.11 -9.04 5.27
C MET A 53 2.46 -10.48 4.92
N GLN A 54 3.42 -10.72 4.01
CA GLN A 54 3.89 -12.07 3.66
C GLN A 54 4.40 -12.84 4.89
N GLY A 55 4.99 -12.15 5.88
CA GLY A 55 5.41 -12.80 7.13
C GLY A 55 4.26 -13.13 8.11
N ILE A 56 3.02 -12.74 7.79
CA ILE A 56 1.82 -12.91 8.61
C ILE A 56 0.87 -13.95 8.03
N VAL A 57 0.84 -14.09 6.70
CA VAL A 57 0.00 -15.06 5.99
C VAL A 57 0.85 -16.10 5.28
N ASP A 58 0.34 -17.32 5.17
CA ASP A 58 0.97 -18.38 4.38
C ASP A 58 0.59 -18.20 2.90
N ALA A 59 1.30 -17.29 2.23
CA ALA A 59 1.16 -17.01 0.80
C ALA A 59 2.29 -17.68 0.03
N ASP A 60 1.97 -18.29 -1.11
CA ASP A 60 2.99 -18.76 -2.02
C ASP A 60 3.68 -17.59 -2.75
N ASP A 61 4.87 -17.85 -3.31
CA ASP A 61 5.64 -16.83 -4.03
C ASP A 61 4.90 -16.28 -5.26
N ASP A 62 3.99 -17.08 -5.84
CA ASP A 62 3.15 -16.70 -6.98
C ASP A 62 2.15 -15.60 -6.60
N GLU A 63 1.49 -15.74 -5.45
CA GLU A 63 0.54 -14.77 -4.91
C GLU A 63 1.23 -13.47 -4.50
N VAL A 64 2.42 -13.57 -3.88
CA VAL A 64 3.25 -12.41 -3.52
C VAL A 64 3.68 -11.67 -4.78
N ALA A 65 4.26 -12.37 -5.75
CA ALA A 65 4.69 -11.77 -7.01
C ALA A 65 3.52 -11.14 -7.77
N SER A 66 2.37 -11.82 -7.82
CA SER A 66 1.16 -11.31 -8.46
C SER A 66 0.65 -10.03 -7.78
N ALA A 67 0.62 -10.00 -6.44
CA ALA A 67 0.19 -8.82 -5.70
C ALA A 67 1.11 -7.62 -5.93
N VAL A 68 2.44 -7.82 -5.82
CA VAL A 68 3.45 -6.78 -6.07
C VAL A 68 3.35 -6.25 -7.51
N ALA A 69 3.22 -7.14 -8.48
CA ALA A 69 3.12 -6.77 -9.89
C ALA A 69 1.81 -6.00 -10.17
N MET A 70 0.67 -6.40 -9.60
CA MET A 70 -0.59 -5.65 -9.76
C MET A 70 -0.51 -4.27 -9.13
N VAL A 71 0.04 -4.15 -7.92
CA VAL A 71 0.29 -2.84 -7.28
C VAL A 71 1.10 -1.93 -8.21
N THR A 72 2.18 -2.47 -8.77
CA THR A 72 3.09 -1.73 -9.64
C THR A 72 2.40 -1.34 -10.94
N LEU A 73 1.65 -2.26 -11.55
CA LEU A 73 0.93 -2.04 -12.79
C LEU A 73 -0.14 -0.96 -12.65
N TYR A 74 -1.07 -1.11 -11.70
CA TYR A 74 -2.16 -0.15 -11.49
C TYR A 74 -1.63 1.19 -10.98
N GLY A 75 -0.61 1.17 -10.13
CA GLY A 75 0.04 2.38 -9.67
C GLY A 75 0.76 3.14 -10.79
N SER A 76 1.39 2.42 -11.72
CA SER A 76 2.03 3.03 -12.90
C SER A 76 0.99 3.61 -13.85
N LEU A 77 -0.15 2.93 -14.00
CA LEU A 77 -1.28 3.45 -14.76
C LEU A 77 -1.80 4.77 -14.16
N MET A 78 -1.86 4.87 -12.83
CA MET A 78 -2.28 6.10 -12.14
C MET A 78 -1.36 7.29 -12.39
N ILE A 79 -0.08 7.10 -12.74
CA ILE A 79 0.83 8.18 -13.13
C ILE A 79 0.29 8.96 -14.33
N LEU A 80 -0.32 8.26 -15.29
CA LEU A 80 -0.91 8.87 -16.47
C LEU A 80 -2.36 9.29 -16.23
N VAL A 81 -3.14 8.43 -15.58
CA VAL A 81 -4.59 8.63 -15.45
C VAL A 81 -4.93 9.81 -14.53
N LEU A 82 -4.29 9.95 -13.36
CA LEU A 82 -4.66 10.99 -12.40
C LEU A 82 -4.42 12.42 -12.92
N PRO A 83 -3.26 12.77 -13.52
CA PRO A 83 -3.07 14.10 -14.07
C PRO A 83 -4.05 14.42 -15.21
N LEU A 84 -4.36 13.43 -16.06
CA LEU A 84 -5.35 13.59 -17.15
C LEU A 84 -6.76 13.83 -16.61
N LEU A 85 -7.17 13.09 -15.57
CA LEU A 85 -8.44 13.34 -14.89
C LEU A 85 -8.45 14.72 -14.23
N ASN A 86 -7.35 15.13 -13.61
CA ASN A 86 -7.27 16.44 -12.97
C ASN A 86 -7.38 17.60 -13.96
N ALA A 87 -6.87 17.44 -15.19
CA ALA A 87 -7.02 18.44 -16.24
C ALA A 87 -8.50 18.73 -16.58
N VAL A 88 -9.40 17.77 -16.35
CA VAL A 88 -10.85 17.91 -16.56
C VAL A 88 -11.57 18.31 -15.27
N LEU A 89 -11.16 17.75 -14.13
CA LEU A 89 -11.79 18.00 -12.82
C LEU A 89 -11.44 19.39 -12.24
N GLY A 90 -10.27 19.93 -12.60
CA GLY A 90 -9.85 21.27 -12.20
C GLY A 90 -9.59 21.42 -10.69
N LEU A 91 -9.17 20.35 -10.01
CA LEU A 91 -8.86 20.42 -8.58
C LEU A 91 -7.68 21.35 -8.33
N ASP A 92 -7.70 22.04 -7.20
CA ASP A 92 -6.56 22.83 -6.76
C ASP A 92 -5.36 21.95 -6.40
N ALA A 93 -4.20 22.58 -6.20
CA ALA A 93 -2.96 21.85 -5.93
C ALA A 93 -3.04 21.02 -4.64
N THR A 94 -3.70 21.52 -3.58
CA THR A 94 -3.82 20.80 -2.31
C THR A 94 -4.77 19.62 -2.44
N GLU A 95 -5.93 19.81 -3.06
CA GLU A 95 -6.94 18.78 -3.33
C GLU A 95 -6.35 17.66 -4.19
N PHE A 96 -5.69 17.99 -5.30
CA PHE A 96 -5.02 17.01 -6.15
C PHE A 96 -3.88 16.30 -5.40
N GLY A 97 -3.16 17.02 -4.54
CA GLY A 97 -2.18 16.43 -3.63
C GLY A 97 -2.80 15.39 -2.69
N ILE A 98 -3.89 15.74 -2.00
CA ILE A 98 -4.60 14.80 -1.11
C ILE A 98 -5.11 13.60 -1.89
N TRP A 99 -5.76 13.83 -3.04
CA TRP A 99 -6.31 12.77 -3.87
C TRP A 99 -5.23 11.81 -4.37
N SER A 100 -4.13 12.33 -4.93
CA SER A 100 -3.01 11.51 -5.40
C SER A 100 -2.38 10.70 -4.26
N GLY A 101 -2.21 11.29 -3.07
CA GLY A 101 -1.72 10.58 -1.88
C GLY A 101 -2.64 9.43 -1.41
N LEU A 102 -3.96 9.60 -1.58
CA LEU A 102 -4.95 8.56 -1.25
C LEU A 102 -5.10 7.50 -2.34
N ALA A 103 -5.11 7.88 -3.61
CA ALA A 103 -5.45 7.00 -4.72
C ALA A 103 -4.27 6.14 -5.20
N VAL A 104 -3.06 6.71 -5.27
CA VAL A 104 -1.90 6.00 -5.82
C VAL A 104 -1.33 4.99 -4.83
N HIS A 105 -0.89 3.83 -5.31
CA HIS A 105 -0.51 2.70 -4.46
C HIS A 105 0.91 2.76 -3.90
N GLU A 106 1.88 3.32 -4.63
CA GLU A 106 3.29 3.45 -4.19
C GLU A 106 3.70 4.89 -3.88
N VAL A 107 4.69 5.07 -3.00
CA VAL A 107 5.23 6.40 -2.66
C VAL A 107 5.92 7.05 -3.86
N ALA A 108 6.76 6.31 -4.59
CA ALA A 108 7.48 6.86 -5.74
C ALA A 108 6.52 7.35 -6.84
N GLN A 109 5.44 6.59 -7.07
CA GLN A 109 4.41 6.94 -8.04
C GLN A 109 3.59 8.16 -7.59
N VAL A 110 3.30 8.29 -6.28
CA VAL A 110 2.68 9.51 -5.73
C VAL A 110 3.53 10.73 -6.01
N VAL A 111 4.85 10.64 -5.81
CA VAL A 111 5.78 11.75 -6.08
C VAL A 111 5.73 12.12 -7.56
N ALA A 112 5.77 11.13 -8.46
CA ALA A 112 5.66 11.36 -9.90
C ALA A 112 4.35 12.10 -10.25
N VAL A 113 3.21 11.62 -9.76
CA VAL A 113 1.88 12.21 -10.02
C VAL A 113 1.77 13.62 -9.44
N ALA A 114 2.04 13.79 -8.15
CA ALA A 114 1.82 15.06 -7.46
C ALA A 114 2.78 16.16 -7.93
N SER A 115 3.98 15.79 -8.40
CA SER A 115 4.95 16.75 -8.94
C SER A 115 4.44 17.49 -10.18
N THR A 116 3.50 16.91 -10.94
CA THR A 116 2.92 17.57 -12.12
C THR A 116 2.05 18.78 -11.74
N ALA A 117 1.61 18.87 -10.48
CA ALA A 117 0.79 19.96 -9.95
C ALA A 117 1.57 20.89 -8.98
N GLY A 118 2.90 20.77 -8.96
CA GLY A 118 3.78 21.67 -8.22
C GLY A 118 4.04 21.29 -6.75
N ALA A 119 4.82 22.13 -6.07
CA ALA A 119 5.36 21.84 -4.74
C ALA A 119 4.28 21.69 -3.66
N THR A 120 3.18 22.44 -3.75
CA THR A 120 2.07 22.37 -2.80
C THR A 120 1.38 21.01 -2.87
N ALA A 121 1.08 20.52 -4.07
CA ALA A 121 0.50 19.20 -4.29
C ALA A 121 1.41 18.10 -3.77
N LEU A 122 2.70 18.17 -4.11
CA LEU A 122 3.69 17.21 -3.65
C LEU A 122 3.78 17.14 -2.12
N ALA A 123 3.75 18.29 -1.44
CA ALA A 123 3.78 18.35 0.02
C ALA A 123 2.53 17.69 0.63
N ALA A 124 1.33 18.04 0.14
CA ALA A 124 0.08 17.47 0.61
C ALA A 124 0.03 15.94 0.36
N ALA A 125 0.37 15.51 -0.86
CA ALA A 125 0.40 14.10 -1.24
C ALA A 125 1.35 13.27 -0.40
N THR A 126 2.54 13.81 -0.12
CA THR A 126 3.53 13.14 0.73
C THR A 126 2.97 12.93 2.13
N VAL A 127 2.41 13.96 2.76
CA VAL A 127 1.85 13.83 4.12
C VAL A 127 0.74 12.79 4.17
N VAL A 128 -0.20 12.84 3.22
CA VAL A 128 -1.31 11.88 3.13
C VAL A 128 -0.82 10.45 2.91
N LYS A 129 0.14 10.26 1.99
CA LYS A 129 0.69 8.95 1.69
C LYS A 129 1.43 8.35 2.88
N LEU A 130 2.22 9.15 3.58
CA LEU A 130 2.89 8.72 4.81
C LEU A 130 1.88 8.39 5.90
N GLY A 131 0.78 9.14 6.01
CA GLY A 131 -0.33 8.79 6.90
C GLY A 131 -0.91 7.40 6.61
N ARG A 132 -1.05 7.02 5.33
CA ARG A 132 -1.45 5.66 4.93
C ARG A 132 -0.40 4.61 5.28
N VAL A 133 0.90 4.89 5.07
CA VAL A 133 2.00 3.99 5.46
C VAL A 133 1.92 3.66 6.96
N LEU A 134 1.63 4.66 7.80
CA LEU A 134 1.48 4.47 9.25
C LEU A 134 0.33 3.53 9.61
N MET A 135 -0.70 3.42 8.77
CA MET A 135 -1.80 2.46 8.97
C MET A 135 -1.39 1.00 8.75
N LEU A 136 -0.18 0.73 8.25
CA LEU A 136 0.34 -0.63 8.17
C LEU A 136 0.43 -1.29 9.54
N ALA A 137 0.94 -0.59 10.54
CA ALA A 137 1.09 -1.14 11.89
C ALA A 137 -0.25 -1.61 12.50
N PRO A 138 -1.32 -0.79 12.57
CA PRO A 138 -2.60 -1.25 13.10
C PRO A 138 -3.25 -2.33 12.21
N VAL A 139 -3.17 -2.22 10.88
CA VAL A 139 -3.76 -3.23 9.98
C VAL A 139 -3.05 -4.58 10.10
N ALA A 140 -1.71 -4.59 10.15
CA ALA A 140 -0.91 -5.79 10.35
C ALA A 140 -1.21 -6.43 11.72
N ALA A 141 -1.34 -5.63 12.77
CA ALA A 141 -1.73 -6.12 14.10
C ALA A 141 -3.10 -6.82 14.06
N VAL A 142 -4.12 -6.18 13.48
CA VAL A 142 -5.47 -6.75 13.36
C VAL A 142 -5.47 -8.03 12.52
N ALA A 143 -4.79 -8.04 11.38
CA ALA A 143 -4.65 -9.21 10.52
C ALA A 143 -3.96 -10.37 11.24
N SER A 144 -2.86 -10.09 11.96
CA SER A 144 -2.12 -11.11 12.72
C SER A 144 -2.96 -11.75 13.82
N ILE A 145 -3.77 -10.97 14.54
CA ILE A 145 -4.70 -11.49 15.56
C ILE A 145 -5.77 -12.35 14.89
N GLY A 146 -6.30 -11.92 13.74
CA GLY A 146 -7.28 -12.66 12.96
C GLY A 146 -6.78 -14.05 12.54
N GLU A 147 -5.56 -14.12 12.01
CA GLU A 147 -4.95 -15.39 11.58
C GLU A 147 -4.61 -16.30 12.78
N ARG A 148 -4.09 -15.75 13.88
CA ARG A 148 -3.83 -16.54 15.11
C ARG A 148 -5.10 -17.18 15.69
N ARG A 149 -6.19 -16.43 15.75
CA ARG A 149 -7.49 -16.95 16.23
C ARG A 149 -8.00 -18.08 15.34
N ARG A 150 -7.80 -17.98 14.02
CA ARG A 150 -8.20 -19.01 13.06
C ARG A 150 -7.36 -20.28 13.19
N ALA A 151 -6.04 -20.15 13.31
CA ALA A 151 -5.16 -21.29 13.54
C ALA A 151 -5.54 -22.05 14.82
N THR A 152 -5.84 -21.31 15.89
CA THR A 152 -6.28 -21.89 17.18
C THR A 152 -7.64 -22.57 17.05
N ALA A 153 -8.59 -21.97 16.33
CA ALA A 153 -9.91 -22.55 16.10
C ALA A 153 -9.87 -23.80 15.20
N ALA A 154 -8.98 -23.84 14.21
CA ALA A 154 -8.75 -25.00 13.35
C ALA A 154 -8.16 -26.18 14.14
N ALA A 155 -7.17 -25.91 15.01
CA ALA A 155 -6.59 -26.91 15.91
C ALA A 155 -7.64 -27.46 16.91
N ALA A 156 -8.52 -26.61 17.42
CA ALA A 156 -9.60 -27.02 18.33
C ALA A 156 -10.71 -27.84 17.65
N ALA A 157 -10.87 -27.74 16.32
CA ALA A 157 -11.87 -28.47 15.56
C ALA A 157 -11.45 -29.90 15.15
N GLY A 158 -10.23 -30.34 15.50
CA GLY A 158 -9.77 -31.72 15.29
C GLY A 158 -9.53 -32.11 13.83
N THR A 159 -9.42 -31.15 12.91
CA THR A 159 -9.33 -31.40 11.46
C THR A 159 -7.90 -31.60 10.96
N GLU A 160 -7.05 -32.34 11.67
CA GLU A 160 -5.69 -32.65 11.20
C GLU A 160 -5.53 -34.15 10.95
N GLY A 161 -5.77 -34.54 9.70
CA GLY A 161 -5.09 -35.67 9.09
C GLY A 161 -3.73 -35.18 8.58
N THR A 162 -2.67 -35.75 9.18
CA THR A 162 -1.28 -35.85 8.71
C THR A 162 -0.97 -35.20 7.34
N ASP A 163 -0.34 -34.03 7.33
CA ASP A 163 0.82 -33.77 6.45
C ASP A 163 1.61 -32.51 6.89
N ASP A 164 2.88 -32.51 6.54
CA ASP A 164 4.00 -31.75 7.09
C ASP A 164 3.99 -30.24 6.76
N GLY A 165 3.02 -29.50 7.29
CA GLY A 165 2.82 -28.07 6.99
C GLY A 165 2.56 -27.26 8.24
N ARG A 166 3.37 -27.42 9.30
CA ARG A 166 3.32 -26.54 10.47
C ARG A 166 3.30 -25.11 9.94
N LEU A 167 2.19 -24.39 10.18
CA LEU A 167 2.12 -22.95 10.22
C LEU A 167 3.28 -22.50 11.10
N SER A 168 4.43 -22.32 10.46
CA SER A 168 5.67 -21.89 11.06
C SER A 168 5.51 -20.39 11.19
N LEU A 169 4.54 -19.98 12.01
CA LEU A 169 4.56 -18.72 12.70
C LEU A 169 5.86 -18.74 13.49
N ARG A 170 6.94 -18.30 12.83
CA ARG A 170 8.23 -18.10 13.47
C ARG A 170 7.94 -17.33 14.76
N PRO A 171 8.25 -17.89 15.93
CA PRO A 171 8.14 -17.15 17.17
C PRO A 171 9.02 -15.91 17.02
N GLY A 172 8.41 -14.73 16.90
CA GLY A 172 9.15 -13.47 16.80
C GLY A 172 8.92 -12.60 15.56
N THR A 173 7.91 -12.82 14.70
CA THR A 173 7.56 -11.78 13.71
C THR A 173 7.12 -10.53 14.48
N PRO A 174 7.89 -9.42 14.44
CA PRO A 174 7.55 -8.22 15.20
C PRO A 174 6.23 -7.66 14.69
N LEU A 175 5.32 -7.30 15.60
CA LEU A 175 4.00 -6.72 15.25
C LEU A 175 4.11 -5.49 14.35
N VAL A 176 5.25 -4.79 14.43
CA VAL A 176 5.57 -3.63 13.62
C VAL A 176 6.83 -3.94 12.80
N PRO A 177 6.78 -3.91 11.46
CA PRO A 177 7.96 -4.08 10.63
C PRO A 177 9.06 -3.08 11.00
N LEU A 178 10.32 -3.54 11.06
CA LEU A 178 11.47 -2.69 11.41
C LEU A 178 11.58 -1.43 10.56
N PHE A 179 11.17 -1.48 9.29
CA PHE A 179 11.18 -0.30 8.42
C PHE A 179 10.21 0.79 8.90
N VAL A 180 9.07 0.43 9.51
CA VAL A 180 8.11 1.40 10.06
C VAL A 180 8.72 2.10 11.26
N VAL A 181 9.43 1.36 12.12
CA VAL A 181 10.16 1.93 13.26
C VAL A 181 11.25 2.88 12.76
N GLY A 182 12.05 2.47 11.77
CA GLY A 182 13.06 3.33 11.16
C GLY A 182 12.47 4.57 10.50
N PHE A 183 11.34 4.44 9.79
CA PHE A 183 10.62 5.55 9.20
C PHE A 183 10.14 6.56 10.27
N LEU A 184 9.51 6.09 11.35
CA LEU A 184 9.08 6.93 12.46
C LEU A 184 10.26 7.64 13.13
N ALA A 185 11.38 6.97 13.34
CA ALA A 185 12.60 7.58 13.87
C ALA A 185 13.11 8.71 12.96
N MET A 186 13.14 8.50 11.65
CA MET A 186 13.56 9.53 10.69
C MET A 186 12.58 10.70 10.62
N VAL A 187 11.27 10.46 10.77
CA VAL A 187 10.27 11.53 10.93
C VAL A 187 10.58 12.38 12.16
N LEU A 188 10.87 11.75 13.31
CA LEU A 188 11.24 12.48 14.53
C LEU A 188 12.52 13.30 14.33
N VAL A 189 13.58 12.72 13.77
CA VAL A 189 14.83 13.43 13.48
C VAL A 189 14.58 14.63 12.57
N ARG A 190 13.76 14.46 11.52
CA ARG A 190 13.39 15.55 10.61
C ARG A 190 12.58 16.64 11.32
N SER A 191 11.66 16.26 12.21
CA SER A 191 10.81 17.18 12.96
C SER A 191 11.57 17.98 14.01
N LEU A 192 12.66 17.45 14.57
CA LEU A 192 13.51 18.16 15.54
C LEU A 192 14.31 19.32 14.91
N GLY A 193 14.37 19.41 13.58
CA GLY A 193 15.07 20.50 12.88
C GLY A 193 16.59 20.49 13.04
N VAL A 194 17.16 19.41 13.57
CA VAL A 194 18.59 19.27 13.89
C VAL A 194 19.49 19.05 12.66
N LEU A 195 18.91 18.80 11.49
CA LEU A 195 19.64 18.46 10.27
C LEU A 195 19.92 19.71 9.41
N PRO A 196 21.19 19.98 9.05
CA PRO A 196 21.54 21.12 8.19
C PRO A 196 21.12 20.89 6.74
N GLY A 197 20.88 21.99 6.00
CA GLY A 197 20.41 22.00 4.61
C GLY A 197 21.13 21.02 3.66
N PRO A 198 22.49 21.01 3.62
CA PRO A 198 23.24 20.11 2.76
C PRO A 198 22.96 18.62 2.99
N VAL A 199 22.70 18.23 4.25
CA VAL A 199 22.37 16.83 4.59
C VAL A 199 20.98 16.47 4.06
N LEU A 200 20.03 17.41 4.08
CA LEU A 200 18.70 17.20 3.53
C LEU A 200 18.73 17.09 2.01
N ASP A 201 19.55 17.90 1.34
CA ASP A 201 19.68 17.84 -0.12
C ASP A 201 20.37 16.55 -0.58
N ALA A 202 21.45 16.15 0.10
CA ALA A 202 22.07 14.84 -0.11
C ALA A 202 21.08 13.70 0.13
N GLY A 203 20.26 13.80 1.19
CA GLY A 203 19.20 12.84 1.48
C GLY A 203 18.15 12.74 0.39
N ARG A 204 17.76 13.85 -0.24
CA ARG A 204 16.83 13.87 -1.38
C ARG A 204 17.43 13.15 -2.58
N THR A 205 18.66 13.48 -2.96
CA THR A 205 19.35 12.82 -4.07
C THR A 205 19.51 11.32 -3.83
N LEU A 206 19.93 10.94 -2.63
CA LEU A 206 20.07 9.53 -2.25
C LEU A 206 18.73 8.81 -2.29
N THR A 207 17.66 9.43 -1.82
CA THR A 207 16.29 8.88 -1.91
C THR A 207 15.90 8.61 -3.36
N THR A 208 16.15 9.56 -4.27
CA THR A 208 15.87 9.36 -5.70
C THR A 208 16.64 8.20 -6.29
N ILE A 209 17.95 8.08 -6.00
CA ILE A 209 18.79 6.99 -6.50
C ILE A 209 18.31 5.64 -5.94
N LEU A 210 18.05 5.55 -4.64
CA LEU A 210 17.59 4.32 -4.00
C LEU A 210 16.20 3.89 -4.47
N LEU A 211 15.27 4.84 -4.64
CA LEU A 211 13.95 4.55 -5.21
C LEU A 211 14.05 4.06 -6.65
N ALA A 212 14.89 4.71 -7.47
CA ALA A 212 15.11 4.29 -8.86
C ALA A 212 15.70 2.87 -8.93
N ALA A 213 16.72 2.58 -8.10
CA ALA A 213 17.32 1.25 -8.03
C ALA A 213 16.33 0.17 -7.54
N GLY A 214 15.53 0.47 -6.52
CA GLY A 214 14.52 -0.44 -6.00
C GLY A 214 13.41 -0.74 -7.01
N MET A 215 12.89 0.29 -7.69
CA MET A 215 11.89 0.13 -8.74
C MET A 215 12.43 -0.62 -9.96
N PHE A 216 13.70 -0.40 -10.33
CA PHE A 216 14.37 -1.17 -11.37
C PHE A 216 14.50 -2.65 -10.99
N GLY A 217 14.94 -2.95 -9.76
CA GLY A 217 15.06 -4.33 -9.28
C GLY A 217 13.70 -5.06 -9.24
N LEU A 218 12.65 -4.36 -8.79
CA LEU A 218 11.28 -4.89 -8.80
C LEU A 218 10.79 -5.14 -10.24
N GLY A 219 11.11 -4.24 -11.18
CA GLY A 219 10.84 -4.43 -12.60
C GLY A 219 11.57 -5.63 -13.21
N ALA A 220 12.87 -5.79 -12.92
CA ALA A 220 13.71 -6.86 -13.43
C ALA A 220 13.30 -8.25 -12.90
N GLY A 221 12.69 -8.32 -11.72
CA GLY A 221 12.19 -9.55 -11.11
C GLY A 221 10.80 -10.00 -11.57
N ILE A 222 10.09 -9.20 -12.38
CA ILE A 222 8.74 -9.56 -12.85
C ILE A 222 8.82 -10.54 -14.02
N ASP A 223 8.37 -11.77 -13.78
CA ASP A 223 8.07 -12.72 -14.84
C ASP A 223 6.70 -12.41 -15.46
N VAL A 224 6.72 -11.67 -16.56
CA VAL A 224 5.51 -11.26 -17.30
C VAL A 224 4.69 -12.46 -17.77
N ARG A 225 5.31 -13.59 -18.13
CA ARG A 225 4.58 -14.79 -18.58
C ARG A 225 3.85 -15.46 -17.42
N ARG A 226 4.50 -15.56 -16.26
CA ARG A 226 3.88 -16.06 -15.04
C ARG A 226 2.72 -15.18 -14.62
N LEU A 227 2.90 -13.86 -14.68
CA LEU A 227 1.87 -12.86 -14.40
C LEU A 227 0.66 -12.99 -15.31
N LEU A 228 0.84 -13.19 -16.62
CA LEU A 228 -0.26 -13.33 -17.56
C LEU A 228 -1.09 -14.62 -17.35
N ARG A 229 -0.50 -15.66 -16.75
CA ARG A 229 -1.15 -16.97 -16.60
C ARG A 229 -2.02 -17.08 -15.34
N THR A 230 -1.58 -16.52 -14.22
CA THR A 230 -2.33 -16.51 -12.94
C THR A 230 -2.99 -15.15 -12.64
N GLY A 231 -2.58 -14.10 -13.36
CA GLY A 231 -2.93 -12.72 -13.04
C GLY A 231 -4.33 -12.26 -13.42
N GLY A 232 -5.14 -13.02 -14.17
CA GLY A 232 -6.47 -12.55 -14.56
C GLY A 232 -7.37 -12.19 -13.37
N ARG A 233 -7.40 -13.05 -12.34
CA ARG A 233 -8.16 -12.80 -11.09
C ARG A 233 -7.54 -11.67 -10.28
N PHE A 234 -6.21 -11.65 -10.13
CA PHE A 234 -5.47 -10.60 -9.43
C PHE A 234 -5.65 -9.22 -10.09
N ALA A 235 -5.65 -9.17 -11.42
CA ALA A 235 -5.90 -7.97 -12.22
C ALA A 235 -7.32 -7.48 -12.00
N ALA A 236 -8.33 -8.34 -12.09
CA ALA A 236 -9.71 -7.94 -11.81
C ALA A 236 -9.88 -7.35 -10.39
N VAL A 237 -9.29 -7.99 -9.39
CA VAL A 237 -9.27 -7.48 -8.00
C VAL A 237 -8.54 -6.14 -7.92
N GLY A 238 -7.39 -6.01 -8.58
CA GLY A 238 -6.61 -4.78 -8.64
C GLY A 238 -7.39 -3.64 -9.31
N ALA A 239 -8.06 -3.89 -10.42
CA ALA A 239 -8.91 -2.91 -11.11
C ALA A 239 -10.02 -2.40 -10.20
N VAL A 240 -10.80 -3.30 -9.61
CA VAL A 240 -11.91 -2.93 -8.72
C VAL A 240 -11.39 -2.16 -7.51
N SER A 241 -10.28 -2.59 -6.92
CA SER A 241 -9.67 -1.92 -5.77
C SER A 241 -9.16 -0.52 -6.11
N THR A 242 -8.52 -0.37 -7.27
CA THR A 242 -8.02 0.92 -7.75
C THR A 242 -9.17 1.88 -8.01
N LEU A 243 -10.19 1.44 -8.75
CA LEU A 243 -11.37 2.24 -9.07
C LEU A 243 -12.12 2.66 -7.80
N PHE A 244 -12.31 1.71 -6.87
CA PHE A 244 -12.95 1.99 -5.60
C PHE A 244 -12.17 3.03 -4.80
N LEU A 245 -10.86 2.81 -4.59
CA LEU A 245 -10.05 3.71 -3.78
C LEU A 245 -9.92 5.09 -4.43
N ALA A 246 -9.66 5.16 -5.75
CA ALA A 246 -9.58 6.41 -6.48
C ALA A 246 -10.91 7.18 -6.46
N GLY A 247 -12.04 6.48 -6.64
CA GLY A 247 -13.37 7.08 -6.61
C GLY A 247 -13.77 7.56 -5.22
N VAL A 248 -13.65 6.72 -4.19
CA VAL A 248 -14.01 7.09 -2.81
C VAL A 248 -13.12 8.21 -2.28
N SER A 249 -11.81 8.18 -2.59
CA SER A 249 -10.92 9.27 -2.19
C SER A 249 -11.22 10.58 -2.92
N LEU A 250 -11.59 10.54 -4.22
CA LEU A 250 -12.02 11.73 -4.94
C LEU A 250 -13.27 12.33 -4.31
N LEU A 251 -14.30 11.51 -4.07
CA LEU A 251 -15.52 11.95 -3.41
C LEU A 251 -15.25 12.53 -2.02
N GLY A 252 -14.34 11.91 -1.27
CA GLY A 252 -13.91 12.41 0.04
C GLY A 252 -13.21 13.77 -0.06
N VAL A 253 -12.34 13.97 -1.04
CA VAL A 253 -11.67 15.26 -1.28
C VAL A 253 -12.69 16.34 -1.65
N LEU A 254 -13.60 16.04 -2.57
CA LEU A 254 -14.66 16.98 -2.99
C LEU A 254 -15.63 17.33 -1.85
N ALA A 255 -15.83 16.43 -0.88
CA ALA A 255 -16.65 16.71 0.29
C ALA A 255 -15.93 17.54 1.37
N LEU A 256 -14.61 17.65 1.30
CA LEU A 256 -13.78 18.44 2.21
C LEU A 256 -13.44 19.84 1.65
N ALA A 257 -13.60 20.03 0.35
CA ALA A 257 -13.49 21.29 -0.37
C ALA A 257 -14.65 22.24 -0.05
#